data_AF-A0A1M7YG61-F1
#
_entry.id   AF-A0A1M7YG61-F1
#
_cell.length_a   1.000
_cell.length_b   1.000
_cell.length_c   1.000
_cell.angle_alpha   90.00
_cell.angle_beta   90.00
_cell.angle_gamma   90.00
#
_symmetry.space_group_name_H-M   'P 1'
#
loop_
_entity.id
_entity.type
_entity.pdbx_description
1 polymer ?
#
loop_
_entity_poly.entity_id
_entity_poly.type
_entity_poly.pdbx_seq_one_letter_code
_entity_poly.pdbx_strand_id
1 'polypeptide(L)'
;MPELSAAGLWTTPTDLSIFGIEIMKAINGNSRFMSKRSAQLMITKVNQAAPTGLGFFVSERDGHRCFGHDGCNNGYHSNMVFSPDKGNGAVAMNNADIGAEIVYEVTEAIFK
;
A
#
# COMPACT_ATOMS: atom_id res chain seq x y z
N MET A 1 -14.08 -2.17 -19.78
CA MET A 1 -13.11 -3.26 -19.53
C MET A 1 -13.02 -3.53 -18.03
N PRO A 2 -12.95 -4.79 -17.58
CA PRO A 2 -12.86 -5.16 -16.16
C PRO A 2 -11.59 -4.62 -15.47
N GLU A 3 -10.53 -4.39 -16.24
CA GLU A 3 -9.25 -3.85 -15.75
C GLU A 3 -9.35 -2.40 -15.25
N LEU A 4 -10.36 -1.62 -15.66
CA LEU A 4 -10.46 -0.22 -15.24
C LEU A 4 -10.67 -0.07 -13.73
N SER A 5 -11.39 -1.01 -13.09
CA SER A 5 -11.59 -1.00 -11.64
C SER A 5 -10.38 -1.51 -10.85
N ALA A 6 -9.52 -2.33 -11.47
CA ALA A 6 -8.37 -2.96 -10.81
C ALA A 6 -7.05 -2.23 -11.08
N ALA A 7 -6.89 -1.61 -12.25
CA ALA A 7 -5.65 -1.02 -12.74
C ALA A 7 -5.85 0.29 -13.53
N GLY A 8 -7.08 0.80 -13.64
CA GLY A 8 -7.39 2.00 -14.43
C GLY A 8 -7.24 3.33 -13.70
N LEU A 9 -6.85 3.33 -12.42
CA LEU A 9 -6.69 4.55 -11.65
C LEU A 9 -5.43 5.31 -12.10
N TRP A 10 -5.63 6.51 -12.66
CA TRP A 10 -4.55 7.46 -12.88
C TRP A 10 -4.33 8.30 -11.63
N THR A 11 -3.11 8.29 -11.09
CA THR A 11 -2.80 8.92 -9.80
C THR A 11 -1.32 9.32 -9.73
N THR A 12 -0.90 9.88 -8.60
CA THR A 12 0.47 10.28 -8.32
C THR A 12 0.98 9.58 -7.05
N PRO A 13 2.31 9.46 -6.84
CA PRO A 13 2.83 8.89 -5.59
C PRO A 13 2.42 9.73 -4.37
N THR A 14 2.22 11.04 -4.54
CA THR A 14 1.70 11.94 -3.50
C THR A 14 0.28 11.58 -3.08
N ASP A 15 -0.62 11.35 -4.05
CA ASP A 15 -2.01 10.98 -3.76
C ASP A 15 -2.09 9.62 -3.07
N LEU A 16 -1.32 8.63 -3.53
CA LEU A 16 -1.21 7.33 -2.88
C LEU A 16 -0.62 7.44 -1.47
N SER A 17 0.32 8.36 -1.25
CA SER A 17 0.88 8.65 0.08
C SER A 17 -0.17 9.22 1.02
N ILE A 18 -0.97 10.19 0.55
CA ILE A 18 -2.09 10.76 1.31
C ILE A 18 -3.11 9.67 1.67
N PHE A 19 -3.42 8.77 0.72
CA PHE A 19 -4.33 7.67 0.95
C PHE A 19 -3.81 6.69 2.03
N GLY A 20 -2.55 6.27 1.94
CA GLY A 20 -1.92 5.41 2.96
C GLY A 20 -1.89 6.07 4.35
N ILE A 21 -1.56 7.37 4.41
CA ILE A 21 -1.61 8.15 5.65
C ILE A 21 -3.02 8.19 6.23
N GLU A 22 -4.05 8.34 5.39
CA GLU A 22 -5.44 8.39 5.84
C GLU A 22 -5.89 7.05 6.43
N ILE A 23 -5.44 5.91 5.88
CA ILE A 23 -5.67 4.59 6.46
C ILE A 23 -5.02 4.48 7.84
N MET A 24 -3.77 4.93 8.00
CA MET A 24 -3.08 4.94 9.29
C MET A 24 -3.81 5.83 10.33
N LYS A 25 -4.34 6.98 9.91
CA LYS A 25 -5.19 7.82 10.78
C LYS A 25 -6.49 7.11 11.15
N ALA A 26 -7.12 6.42 10.20
CA ALA A 26 -8.37 5.69 10.43
C ALA A 26 -8.19 4.55 11.44
N ILE A 27 -7.09 3.79 11.36
CA ILE A 27 -6.75 2.74 12.34
C ILE A 27 -6.68 3.30 13.76
N ASN A 28 -6.20 4.54 13.91
CA ASN A 28 -6.13 5.24 15.19
C ASN A 28 -7.44 5.93 15.61
N GLY A 29 -8.49 5.87 14.79
CA GLY A 29 -9.77 6.52 15.06
C GLY A 29 -9.81 8.02 14.73
N ASN A 30 -8.81 8.52 14.00
CA ASN A 30 -8.63 9.94 13.70
C ASN A 30 -9.04 10.33 12.27
N SER A 31 -9.63 9.40 11.51
CA SER A 31 -10.10 9.65 10.15
C SER A 31 -11.51 10.25 10.13
N ARG A 32 -11.74 11.14 9.17
CA ARG A 32 -13.08 11.68 8.84
C ARG A 32 -13.73 10.97 7.66
N PHE A 33 -12.99 10.13 6.94
CA PHE A 33 -13.42 9.52 5.68
C PHE A 33 -13.67 8.01 5.78
N MET A 34 -13.01 7.33 6.73
CA MET A 34 -13.07 5.89 6.88
C MET A 34 -13.26 5.50 8.35
N SER A 35 -14.12 4.50 8.59
CA SER A 35 -14.27 3.96 9.94
C SER A 35 -13.02 3.20 10.39
N LYS A 36 -12.71 3.28 11.69
CA LYS A 36 -11.63 2.48 12.30
C LYS A 36 -11.78 0.99 12.00
N ARG A 37 -13.01 0.47 12.04
CA ARG A 37 -13.30 -0.94 11.74
C ARG A 37 -12.95 -1.31 10.30
N SER A 38 -13.34 -0.49 9.33
CA SER A 38 -13.01 -0.72 7.91
C SER A 38 -11.51 -0.72 7.69
N ALA A 39 -10.80 0.28 8.22
CA ALA A 39 -9.36 0.39 8.09
C ALA A 39 -8.63 -0.82 8.71
N GLN A 40 -9.09 -1.31 9.86
CA GLN A 40 -8.54 -2.52 10.48
C GLN A 40 -8.73 -3.76 9.60
N LEU A 41 -9.90 -3.93 8.95
CA LEU A 41 -10.14 -5.05 8.03
C LEU A 41 -9.25 -4.98 6.78
N MET A 42 -8.96 -3.78 6.28
CA MET A 42 -8.06 -3.60 5.13
C MET A 42 -6.64 -4.09 5.41
N ILE A 43 -6.18 -3.99 6.66
CA ILE A 43 -4.80 -4.35 7.06
C ILE A 43 -4.71 -5.59 7.95
N THR A 44 -5.79 -6.39 8.02
CA THR A 44 -5.81 -7.65 8.78
C THR A 44 -5.95 -8.80 7.81
N LYS A 45 -5.06 -9.80 7.92
CA LYS A 45 -5.11 -10.99 7.06
C LYS A 45 -6.48 -11.66 7.20
N VAL A 46 -7.19 -11.84 6.08
CA VAL A 46 -8.53 -12.44 6.06
C VAL A 46 -8.49 -13.96 6.27
N ASN A 47 -7.38 -14.59 5.91
CA ASN A 47 -7.10 -16.00 6.21
C ASN A 47 -5.59 -16.20 6.46
N GLN A 48 -5.21 -17.34 7.04
CA GLN A 48 -3.80 -17.66 7.30
C GLN A 48 -3.04 -18.14 6.06
N ALA A 49 -3.75 -18.51 4.99
CA ALA A 49 -3.19 -19.09 3.77
C ALA A 49 -2.60 -18.03 2.81
N ALA A 50 -3.02 -16.77 2.94
CA ALA A 50 -2.58 -15.67 2.10
C ALA A 50 -2.23 -14.43 2.94
N PRO A 51 -1.21 -13.66 2.56
CA PRO A 51 -0.85 -12.43 3.25
C PRO A 51 -1.77 -11.28 2.81
N THR A 52 -3.09 -11.47 2.68
CA THR A 52 -4.01 -10.47 2.13
C THR A 52 -5.05 -10.03 3.15
N GLY A 53 -5.22 -8.72 3.28
CA GLY A 53 -6.38 -8.10 3.90
C GLY A 53 -7.45 -7.75 2.86
N LEU A 54 -8.37 -6.85 3.20
CA LEU A 54 -9.30 -6.30 2.21
C LEU A 54 -8.59 -5.23 1.36
N GLY A 55 -8.07 -5.64 0.20
CA GLY A 55 -7.48 -4.75 -0.81
C GLY A 55 -5.99 -4.47 -0.65
N PHE A 56 -5.33 -5.01 0.39
CA PHE A 56 -3.88 -4.87 0.58
C PHE A 56 -3.20 -6.19 0.89
N PHE A 57 -1.93 -6.29 0.50
CA PHE A 57 -1.03 -7.25 1.09
C PHE A 57 -0.60 -6.78 2.48
N VAL A 58 -0.49 -7.73 3.40
CA VAL A 58 -0.11 -7.54 4.80
C VAL A 58 1.15 -8.34 5.06
N SER A 59 2.21 -7.63 5.40
CA SER A 59 3.54 -8.19 5.68
C SER A 59 4.02 -7.78 7.07
N GLU A 60 5.18 -8.29 7.46
CA GLU A 60 5.89 -7.88 8.67
C GLU A 60 7.30 -7.44 8.27
N ARG A 61 7.79 -6.37 8.91
CA ARG A 61 9.14 -5.82 8.77
C ARG A 61 9.63 -5.43 10.16
N ASP A 62 10.74 -6.02 10.60
CA ASP A 62 11.30 -5.86 11.96
C ASP A 62 10.29 -6.08 13.11
N GLY A 63 9.39 -7.06 12.97
CA GLY A 63 8.34 -7.29 13.97
C GLY A 63 7.20 -6.28 13.95
N HIS A 64 7.19 -5.34 13.01
CA HIS A 64 6.11 -4.38 12.81
C HIS A 64 5.25 -4.77 11.62
N ARG A 65 3.94 -4.63 11.76
CA ARG A 65 3.02 -4.91 10.67
C ARG A 65 3.13 -3.82 9.61
N CYS A 66 3.19 -4.26 8.36
CA CYS A 66 3.15 -3.41 7.18
C CYS A 66 1.96 -3.79 6.30
N PHE A 67 1.43 -2.80 5.57
CA PHE A 67 0.45 -3.03 4.52
C PHE A 67 0.87 -2.32 3.24
N GLY A 68 0.49 -2.86 2.09
CA GLY A 68 0.90 -2.34 0.81
C GLY A 68 0.23 -2.99 -0.39
N HIS A 69 0.49 -2.44 -1.56
CA HIS A 69 0.06 -3.00 -2.84
C HIS A 69 1.04 -2.59 -3.93
N ASP A 70 1.26 -3.48 -4.89
CA ASP A 70 2.04 -3.22 -6.08
C ASP A 70 1.13 -3.08 -7.31
N GLY A 71 1.60 -2.35 -8.31
CA GLY A 71 0.89 -2.15 -9.56
C GLY A 71 1.84 -2.39 -10.72
N CYS A 72 1.35 -3.08 -11.74
CA CYS A 72 2.07 -3.31 -12.98
C CYS A 72 1.08 -3.14 -14.14
N ASN A 73 1.42 -2.25 -15.06
CA ASN A 73 0.75 -2.10 -16.35
C ASN A 73 1.83 -1.90 -17.42
N ASN A 74 1.50 -2.06 -18.70
CA ASN A 74 2.46 -1.83 -19.78
C ASN A 74 3.04 -0.41 -19.67
N GLY A 75 4.36 -0.32 -19.48
CA GLY A 75 5.10 0.91 -19.30
C GLY A 75 5.04 1.54 -17.91
N TYR A 76 4.45 0.92 -16.88
CA TYR A 76 4.30 1.52 -15.56
C TYR A 76 4.38 0.51 -14.42
N HIS A 77 5.13 0.85 -13.37
CA HIS A 77 5.17 0.10 -12.11
C HIS A 77 4.91 1.02 -10.93
N SER A 78 4.26 0.49 -9.90
CA SER A 78 4.07 1.18 -8.62
C SER A 78 4.24 0.22 -7.44
N ASN A 79 4.70 0.76 -6.32
CA ASN A 79 4.69 0.07 -5.05
C ASN A 79 4.36 1.06 -3.95
N MET A 80 3.48 0.65 -3.04
CA MET A 80 3.17 1.38 -1.83
C MET A 80 3.30 0.45 -0.63
N VAL A 81 3.92 0.94 0.44
CA VAL A 81 4.08 0.18 1.69
C VAL A 81 4.11 1.14 2.88
N PHE A 82 3.40 0.80 3.95
CA PHE A 82 3.25 1.63 5.15
C PHE A 82 3.33 0.77 6.40
N SER A 83 3.92 1.29 7.46
CA SER A 83 3.89 0.72 8.81
C SER A 83 3.09 1.62 9.75
N PRO A 84 1.85 1.23 10.12
CA PRO A 84 1.06 1.96 11.10
C PRO A 84 1.76 2.09 12.46
N ASP A 85 2.52 1.06 12.86
CA ASP A 85 3.16 0.99 14.17
C ASP A 85 4.39 1.93 14.24
N LYS A 86 5.16 2.03 13.16
CA LYS A 86 6.30 2.98 13.06
C LYS A 86 5.86 4.39 12.61
N GLY A 87 4.66 4.55 12.05
CA GLY A 87 4.15 5.82 11.53
C GLY A 87 4.83 6.30 10.26
N ASN A 88 5.47 5.40 9.51
CA ASN A 88 6.19 5.71 8.27
C ASN A 88 5.65 4.91 7.08
N GLY A 89 6.09 5.27 5.89
CA GLY A 89 5.73 4.58 4.65
C GLY A 89 6.38 5.20 3.43
N ALA A 90 6.26 4.52 2.32
CA ALA A 90 6.86 4.90 1.05
C ALA A 90 5.92 4.56 -0.11
N VAL A 91 5.95 5.41 -1.13
CA VAL A 91 5.35 5.12 -2.43
C VAL A 91 6.39 5.44 -3.50
N ALA A 92 6.62 4.49 -4.39
CA ALA A 92 7.43 4.68 -5.58
C ALA A 92 6.60 4.32 -6.82
N MET A 93 6.81 5.08 -7.89
CA MET A 93 6.19 4.85 -9.19
C MET A 93 7.24 5.08 -10.27
N ASN A 94 7.17 4.30 -11.34
CA ASN A 94 7.95 4.52 -12.55
C ASN A 94 7.03 4.44 -13.79
N ASN A 95 7.53 4.98 -14.90
CA ASN A 95 6.87 4.98 -16.20
C ASN A 95 7.74 4.31 -17.28
N ALA A 96 8.39 3.21 -16.92
CA ALA A 96 9.20 2.41 -17.84
C ALA A 96 8.76 0.93 -17.78
N ASP A 97 8.83 0.22 -18.91
CA ASP A 97 8.50 -1.21 -18.96
C ASP A 97 9.39 -2.05 -18.03
N ILE A 98 10.65 -1.62 -17.86
CA ILE A 98 11.64 -2.23 -16.99
C ILE A 98 11.80 -1.33 -15.76
N GLY A 99 11.82 -1.91 -14.56
CA GLY A 99 12.07 -1.17 -13.32
C GLY A 99 11.18 -1.54 -12.14
N ALA A 100 10.45 -2.67 -12.18
CA ALA A 100 9.76 -3.17 -10.98
C ALA A 100 10.72 -3.22 -9.78
N GLU A 101 11.93 -3.77 -10.00
CA GLU A 101 12.96 -3.92 -8.96
C GLU A 101 13.37 -2.60 -8.31
N ILE A 102 13.58 -1.52 -9.09
CA ILE A 102 13.97 -0.23 -8.53
C ILE A 102 12.86 0.37 -7.66
N VAL A 103 11.60 0.15 -8.05
CA VAL A 103 10.43 0.62 -7.29
C VAL A 103 10.37 -0.10 -5.93
N TYR A 104 10.63 -1.41 -5.91
CA TYR A 104 10.71 -2.18 -4.66
C TYR A 104 11.94 -1.82 -3.81
N GLU A 105 13.11 -1.64 -4.42
CA GLU A 105 14.34 -1.31 -3.69
C GLU A 105 14.22 0.03 -2.96
N VAL A 106 13.65 1.04 -3.64
CA VAL A 106 13.43 2.37 -3.07
C VAL A 106 12.47 2.32 -1.89
N THR A 107 11.38 1.55 -1.98
CA THR A 107 10.40 1.48 -0.87
C THR A 107 10.92 0.68 0.32
N GLU A 108 11.62 -0.44 0.08
CA GLU A 108 12.20 -1.26 1.15
C GLU A 108 13.36 -0.55 1.88
N ALA A 109 14.06 0.40 1.24
CA ALA A 109 15.12 1.18 1.88
C ALA A 109 14.64 1.98 3.10
N ILE A 110 13.33 2.28 3.20
CA ILE A 110 12.74 3.02 4.33
C ILE A 110 12.51 2.13 5.56
N PHE A 111 12.54 0.80 5.39
CA PHE A 111 12.34 -0.18 6.45
C PHE A 111 13.63 -0.89 6.87
N LYS A 112 14.79 -0.43 6.39
CA LYS A 112 16.12 -0.86 6.86
C LYS A 112 16.55 -0.13 8.12
#